data_AF-A0A375HYQ0-F1
#
_entry.id   AF-A0A375HYQ0-F1
#
_cell.length_a   1.000
_cell.length_b   1.000
_cell.length_c   1.000
_cell.angle_alpha   90.00
_cell.angle_beta   90.00
_cell.angle_gamma   90.00
#
_symmetry.space_group_name_H-M   'P 1'
#
loop_
_entity.id
_entity.type
_entity.pdbx_description
1 polymer ?
#
loop_
_entity_poly.entity_id
_entity_poly.type
_entity_poly.pdbx_seq_one_letter_code
_entity_poly.pdbx_strand_id
1 'polypeptide(L)'
;MEIDWPISLLDLEPFYSEIESLLEISGTYGFQPYPASQRGLLISNAMRELGITPKSVPLAIRPPKTTNGCIECSSCNHLVCPTNAKANILAKSVLDDSAFPGSISVLYGCFVNSIELRSDCHAEALECYVPLSSQRIRIPVKAVIVCANAIQSAALMLRSKSRHAPTGIGNDSDLVGRGLSFKISGYSVGYVKNPAALPAHWGPHATVYTDDFYEHPGVPCRFGG
;
A
#
# COMPACT_ATOMS: atom_id res chain seq x y z
N MET A 1 12.78 25.00 -2.77
CA MET A 1 11.46 25.06 -3.41
C MET A 1 10.61 24.09 -2.62
N GLU A 2 9.66 24.60 -1.85
CA GLU A 2 8.63 23.76 -1.23
C GLU A 2 7.78 23.20 -2.38
N ILE A 3 7.68 21.88 -2.47
CA ILE A 3 6.88 21.20 -3.48
C ILE A 3 5.58 20.80 -2.79
N ASP A 4 4.51 21.51 -3.10
CA ASP A 4 3.18 21.19 -2.59
C ASP A 4 2.41 20.33 -3.58
N TRP A 5 1.48 19.54 -3.04
CA TRP A 5 0.57 18.75 -3.83
C TRP A 5 -0.40 19.67 -4.59
N PRO A 6 -0.74 19.37 -5.86
CA PRO A 6 -1.73 20.14 -6.62
C PRO A 6 -3.17 19.81 -6.20
N ILE A 7 -3.35 19.06 -5.10
CA ILE A 7 -4.63 18.63 -4.53
C ILE A 7 -4.57 18.80 -3.01
N SER A 8 -5.72 19.01 -2.39
CA SER A 8 -5.88 19.16 -0.95
C SER A 8 -6.35 17.88 -0.28
N LEU A 9 -6.31 17.86 1.06
CA LEU A 9 -6.91 16.76 1.83
C LEU A 9 -8.42 16.62 1.57
N LEU A 10 -9.13 17.74 1.35
CA LEU A 10 -10.56 17.73 1.07
C LEU A 10 -10.88 17.05 -0.26
N ASP A 11 -9.99 17.15 -1.25
CA ASP A 11 -10.15 16.44 -2.53
C ASP A 11 -10.00 14.93 -2.35
N LEU A 12 -9.26 14.48 -1.33
CA LEU A 12 -8.99 13.07 -1.04
C LEU A 12 -9.99 12.46 -0.04
N GLU A 13 -10.64 13.26 0.79
CA GLU A 13 -11.52 12.80 1.88
C GLU A 13 -12.62 11.81 1.43
N PRO A 14 -13.33 12.02 0.29
CA PRO A 14 -14.32 11.06 -0.18
C PRO A 14 -13.69 9.70 -0.54
N PHE A 15 -12.48 9.71 -1.11
CA PHE A 15 -11.77 8.50 -1.51
C PHE A 15 -11.15 7.77 -0.32
N TYR A 16 -10.66 8.51 0.69
CA TYR A 16 -10.28 7.92 1.98
C TYR A 16 -11.48 7.22 2.63
N SER A 17 -12.64 7.88 2.66
CA SER A 17 -13.86 7.29 3.21
C SER A 17 -14.26 6.00 2.49
N GLU A 18 -14.22 6.02 1.15
CA GLU A 18 -14.55 4.85 0.33
C GLU A 18 -13.60 3.67 0.60
N ILE A 19 -12.28 3.91 0.57
CA ILE A 19 -11.30 2.84 0.76
C ILE A 19 -11.28 2.33 2.20
N GLU A 20 -11.48 3.20 3.20
CA GLU A 20 -11.52 2.81 4.61
C GLU A 20 -12.75 1.94 4.91
N SER A 21 -13.89 2.27 4.29
CA SER A 21 -15.10 1.45 4.34
C SER A 21 -14.91 0.09 3.65
N LEU A 22 -14.37 0.10 2.43
CA LEU A 22 -14.15 -1.11 1.63
C LEU A 22 -13.19 -2.10 2.30
N LEU A 23 -12.13 -1.58 2.94
CA LEU A 23 -11.12 -2.38 3.64
C LEU A 23 -11.53 -2.73 5.07
N GLU A 24 -12.67 -2.24 5.56
CA GLU A 24 -13.13 -2.38 6.95
C GLU A 24 -12.05 -1.94 7.95
N ILE A 25 -11.50 -0.73 7.76
CA ILE A 25 -10.46 -0.21 8.65
C ILE A 25 -11.01 -0.07 10.07
N SER A 26 -10.45 -0.86 10.98
CA SER A 26 -10.87 -0.89 12.37
C SER A 26 -10.71 0.48 13.04
N GLY A 27 -11.72 0.87 13.82
CA GLY A 27 -11.75 2.16 14.51
C GLY A 27 -12.23 3.33 13.64
N THR A 28 -12.71 3.08 12.43
CA THR A 28 -13.26 4.08 11.50
C THR A 28 -14.67 3.67 11.04
N TYR A 29 -15.49 4.61 10.54
CA TYR A 29 -16.83 4.39 9.92
C TYR A 29 -17.72 3.32 10.57
N GLY A 30 -17.80 3.30 11.91
CA GLY A 30 -18.63 2.35 12.65
C GLY A 30 -18.03 0.94 12.82
N PHE A 31 -16.85 0.67 12.25
CA PHE A 31 -16.09 -0.55 12.52
C PHE A 31 -15.46 -0.51 13.91
N GLN A 32 -15.61 -1.60 14.65
CA GLN A 32 -15.02 -1.76 15.96
C GLN A 32 -13.49 -1.63 15.88
N PRO A 33 -12.85 -0.91 16.82
CA PRO A 33 -11.39 -0.81 16.87
C PRO A 33 -10.76 -2.16 17.15
N TYR A 34 -9.61 -2.43 16.53
CA TYR A 34 -8.82 -3.61 16.87
C TYR A 34 -8.20 -3.40 18.26
N PRO A 35 -8.37 -4.33 19.22
CA PRO A 35 -7.87 -4.15 20.56
C PRO A 35 -6.35 -4.13 20.59
N ALA A 36 -5.78 -3.28 21.46
CA ALA A 36 -4.35 -3.29 21.71
C ALA A 36 -3.91 -4.68 22.19
N SER A 37 -2.83 -5.20 21.61
CA SER A 37 -2.23 -6.44 22.10
C SER A 37 -1.65 -6.23 23.50
N GLN A 38 -1.44 -7.31 24.24
CA GLN A 38 -0.83 -7.21 25.57
C GLN A 38 0.55 -6.51 25.53
N ARG A 39 1.32 -6.70 24.44
CA ARG A 39 2.57 -5.96 24.20
C ARG A 39 2.31 -4.48 23.90
N GLY A 40 1.29 -4.19 23.09
CA GLY A 40 0.85 -2.83 22.82
C GLY A 40 0.43 -2.07 24.08
N LEU A 41 -0.23 -2.74 25.04
CA LEU A 41 -0.59 -2.16 26.34
C LEU A 41 0.64 -1.84 27.20
N LEU A 42 1.63 -2.75 27.25
CA LEU A 42 2.90 -2.49 27.95
C LEU A 42 3.61 -1.26 27.38
N ILE A 43 3.70 -1.17 26.05
CA ILE A 43 4.28 -0.02 25.36
C ILE A 43 3.45 1.25 25.62
N SER A 44 2.12 1.16 25.59
CA SER A 44 1.24 2.31 25.88
C SER A 44 1.44 2.86 27.28
N ASN A 45 1.64 1.99 28.27
CA ASN A 45 1.87 2.42 29.65
C ASN A 45 3.23 3.12 29.78
N ALA A 46 4.28 2.55 29.17
CA ALA A 46 5.59 3.20 29.13
C ALA A 46 5.55 4.56 28.41
N MET A 47 4.80 4.68 27.31
CA MET A 47 4.57 5.96 26.62
C MET A 47 3.94 6.98 27.58
N ARG A 48 2.87 6.61 28.30
CA ARG A 48 2.21 7.51 29.25
C ARG A 48 3.11 7.95 30.40
N GLU A 49 3.93 7.05 30.95
CA GLU A 49 4.92 7.38 31.98
C GLU A 49 5.96 8.41 31.50
N LEU A 50 6.27 8.41 30.20
CA LEU A 50 7.17 9.36 29.56
C LEU A 50 6.47 10.63 29.05
N GLY A 51 5.17 10.79 29.29
CA GLY A 51 4.39 11.91 28.76
C GLY A 51 4.13 11.85 27.26
N ILE A 52 4.28 10.67 26.63
CA ILE A 52 3.99 10.40 25.21
C ILE A 52 2.56 9.87 25.09
N THR A 53 1.83 10.32 24.07
CA THR A 53 0.44 9.94 23.82
C THR A 53 0.37 8.67 22.97
N PRO A 54 -0.07 7.52 23.54
CA PRO A 54 -0.33 6.32 22.75
C PRO A 54 -1.69 6.40 22.03
N LYS A 55 -1.73 5.95 20.79
CA LYS A 55 -2.93 5.83 19.95
C LYS A 55 -3.09 4.39 19.43
N SER A 56 -4.33 3.97 19.21
CA SER A 56 -4.63 2.66 18.61
C SER A 56 -4.40 2.72 17.10
N VAL A 57 -3.67 1.75 16.55
CA VAL A 57 -3.42 1.69 15.10
C VAL A 57 -4.72 1.34 14.35
N PRO A 58 -5.16 2.15 13.37
CA PRO A 58 -6.21 1.73 12.44
C PRO A 58 -5.69 0.57 11.59
N LEU A 59 -6.31 -0.59 11.71
CA LEU A 59 -5.90 -1.81 11.01
C LEU A 59 -6.97 -2.26 10.02
N ALA A 60 -6.55 -2.62 8.81
CA ALA A 60 -7.37 -3.35 7.84
C ALA A 60 -7.54 -4.83 8.25
N ILE A 61 -7.96 -5.06 9.49
CA ILE A 61 -8.10 -6.37 10.12
C ILE A 61 -9.36 -6.35 10.97
N ARG A 62 -10.31 -7.25 10.68
CA ARG A 62 -11.49 -7.42 11.54
C ARG A 62 -11.08 -7.84 12.96
N PRO A 63 -11.59 -7.17 14.01
CA PRO A 63 -11.26 -7.50 15.39
C PRO A 63 -11.53 -8.98 15.74
N PRO A 64 -10.84 -9.54 16.74
CA PRO A 64 -11.17 -10.87 17.25
C PRO A 64 -12.58 -10.86 17.85
N LYS A 65 -13.19 -12.05 17.97
CA LYS A 65 -14.55 -12.26 18.53
C LYS A 65 -15.69 -11.61 17.73
N THR A 66 -15.44 -11.12 16.52
CA THR A 66 -16.47 -10.76 15.54
C THR A 66 -16.68 -11.89 14.54
N THR A 67 -17.78 -11.85 13.77
CA THR A 67 -18.00 -12.74 12.63
C THR A 67 -16.82 -12.63 11.64
N ASN A 68 -16.23 -13.76 11.25
CA ASN A 68 -15.02 -13.84 10.42
C ASN A 68 -13.86 -12.96 10.92
N GLY A 69 -13.77 -12.76 12.24
CA GLY A 69 -12.75 -11.95 12.90
C GLY A 69 -11.36 -12.60 12.91
N CYS A 70 -10.38 -11.82 13.36
CA CYS A 70 -9.01 -12.30 13.51
C CYS A 70 -8.93 -13.44 14.55
N ILE A 71 -8.20 -14.51 14.22
CA ILE A 71 -7.88 -15.63 15.14
C ILE A 71 -6.52 -15.46 15.83
N GLU A 72 -5.91 -14.30 15.70
CA GLU A 72 -4.67 -13.92 16.38
C GLU A 72 -3.45 -14.83 16.09
N CYS A 73 -3.38 -15.42 14.89
CA CYS A 73 -2.35 -16.40 14.49
C CYS A 73 -0.92 -15.85 14.28
N SER A 74 -0.67 -14.55 14.49
CA SER A 74 0.65 -13.91 14.38
C SER A 74 1.36 -13.98 13.03
N SER A 75 0.72 -14.47 11.97
CA SER A 75 1.37 -14.71 10.67
C SER A 75 1.19 -13.58 9.64
N CYS A 76 0.68 -12.42 10.08
CA CYS A 76 0.21 -11.34 9.19
C CYS A 76 1.27 -10.80 8.21
N ASN A 77 2.57 -10.95 8.51
CA ASN A 77 3.66 -10.46 7.67
C ASN A 77 4.19 -11.50 6.67
N HIS A 78 3.92 -12.78 6.89
CA HIS A 78 4.57 -13.87 6.13
C HIS A 78 3.59 -14.75 5.37
N LEU A 79 2.36 -14.88 5.85
CA LEU A 79 1.37 -15.79 5.30
C LEU A 79 0.06 -15.08 4.96
N VAL A 80 -0.67 -15.66 4.02
CA VAL A 80 -2.06 -15.28 3.75
C VAL A 80 -2.89 -15.51 5.02
N CYS A 81 -3.80 -14.59 5.32
CA CYS A 81 -4.67 -14.72 6.48
C CYS A 81 -5.62 -15.90 6.27
N PRO A 82 -5.63 -16.91 7.16
CA PRO A 82 -6.41 -18.13 6.95
C PRO A 82 -7.92 -17.93 7.08
N THR A 83 -8.36 -16.82 7.70
CA THR A 83 -9.78 -16.51 7.94
C THR A 83 -10.27 -15.31 7.15
N ASN A 84 -9.46 -14.76 6.24
CA ASN A 84 -9.77 -13.53 5.50
C ASN A 84 -10.07 -12.31 6.41
N ALA A 85 -9.66 -12.35 7.67
CA ALA A 85 -9.84 -11.26 8.63
C ALA A 85 -8.98 -10.04 8.29
N LYS A 86 -7.75 -10.26 7.80
CA LYS A 86 -6.89 -9.22 7.24
C LYS A 86 -7.30 -8.93 5.79
N ALA A 87 -7.66 -7.69 5.52
CA ALA A 87 -7.98 -7.24 4.18
C ALA A 87 -6.81 -7.47 3.22
N ASN A 88 -7.14 -7.95 2.03
CA ASN A 88 -6.28 -8.10 0.88
C ASN A 88 -7.19 -8.16 -0.35
N ILE A 89 -6.62 -8.03 -1.55
CA ILE A 89 -7.43 -7.95 -2.78
C ILE A 89 -8.34 -9.17 -3.02
N LEU A 90 -7.99 -10.36 -2.49
CA LEU A 90 -8.84 -11.55 -2.61
C LEU A 90 -9.93 -11.59 -1.53
N ALA A 91 -9.61 -11.17 -0.31
CA ALA A 91 -10.56 -11.16 0.81
C ALA A 91 -11.53 -9.97 0.77
N LYS A 92 -11.10 -8.86 0.17
CA LYS A 92 -11.80 -7.59 0.00
C LYS A 92 -11.53 -7.13 -1.43
N SER A 93 -12.29 -7.69 -2.36
CA SER A 93 -12.13 -7.32 -3.76
C SER A 93 -12.55 -5.88 -3.96
N VAL A 94 -11.59 -5.05 -4.38
CA VAL A 94 -11.87 -3.73 -4.95
C VAL A 94 -12.48 -3.87 -6.34
N LEU A 95 -12.29 -5.04 -6.97
CA LEU A 95 -12.85 -5.38 -8.27
C LEU A 95 -14.04 -6.31 -8.04
N ASP A 96 -15.23 -5.74 -7.85
CA ASP A 96 -16.47 -6.52 -8.01
C ASP A 96 -16.69 -6.77 -9.51
N ASP A 97 -16.07 -7.84 -10.02
CA ASP A 97 -16.17 -8.23 -11.42
C ASP A 97 -17.54 -8.84 -11.77
N SER A 98 -18.38 -9.12 -10.77
CA SER A 98 -19.75 -9.58 -10.98
C SER A 98 -20.60 -8.54 -11.72
N ALA A 99 -20.26 -7.26 -11.60
CA ALA A 99 -20.87 -6.16 -12.34
C ALA A 99 -20.38 -6.08 -13.80
N PHE A 100 -19.30 -6.77 -14.16
CA PHE A 100 -18.63 -6.69 -15.46
C PHE A 100 -18.33 -8.07 -16.08
N PRO A 101 -19.31 -8.99 -16.16
CA PRO A 101 -19.07 -10.35 -16.62
C PRO A 101 -18.53 -10.34 -18.06
N GLY A 102 -17.45 -11.08 -18.29
CA GLY A 102 -16.79 -11.19 -19.59
C GLY A 102 -16.07 -9.92 -20.08
N SER A 103 -16.04 -8.84 -19.29
CA SER A 103 -15.40 -7.58 -19.68
C SER A 103 -13.95 -7.46 -19.19
N ILE A 104 -13.58 -8.26 -18.19
CA ILE A 104 -12.23 -8.26 -17.60
C ILE A 104 -11.55 -9.60 -17.93
N SER A 105 -10.32 -9.53 -18.43
CA SER A 105 -9.46 -10.70 -18.65
C SER A 105 -8.13 -10.47 -17.94
N VAL A 106 -7.68 -11.47 -17.19
CA VAL A 106 -6.40 -11.43 -16.46
C VAL A 106 -5.41 -12.39 -17.13
N LEU A 107 -4.30 -11.84 -17.62
CA LEU A 107 -3.22 -12.61 -18.24
C LEU A 107 -2.07 -12.78 -17.25
N TYR A 108 -1.99 -13.96 -16.62
CA TYR A 108 -0.89 -14.30 -15.72
C TYR A 108 0.39 -14.67 -16.49
N GLY A 109 1.55 -14.46 -15.87
CA GLY A 109 2.85 -14.80 -16.46
C GLY A 109 3.21 -13.97 -17.70
N CYS A 110 2.53 -12.83 -17.90
CA CYS A 110 2.73 -11.92 -19.02
C CYS A 110 3.40 -10.63 -18.50
N PHE A 111 4.63 -10.39 -18.91
CA PHE A 111 5.38 -9.19 -18.54
C PHE A 111 5.25 -8.13 -19.64
N VAL A 112 4.70 -6.96 -19.33
CA VAL A 112 4.63 -5.85 -20.28
C VAL A 112 6.02 -5.21 -20.40
N ASN A 113 6.65 -5.36 -21.56
CA ASN A 113 7.98 -4.84 -21.83
C ASN A 113 7.93 -3.38 -22.26
N SER A 114 7.06 -3.01 -23.19
CA SER A 114 6.92 -1.63 -23.68
C SER A 114 5.50 -1.30 -24.13
N ILE A 115 5.18 0.00 -24.13
CA ILE A 115 3.94 0.55 -24.70
C ILE A 115 4.30 1.16 -26.05
N GLU A 116 3.64 0.69 -27.10
CA GLU A 116 3.78 1.22 -28.46
C GLU A 116 2.84 2.41 -28.66
N LEU A 117 3.35 3.48 -29.29
CA LEU A 117 2.56 4.66 -29.64
C LEU A 117 2.33 4.73 -31.15
N ARG A 118 1.12 5.15 -31.52
CA ARG A 118 0.75 5.53 -32.87
C ARG A 118 1.40 6.85 -33.29
N SER A 119 1.24 7.20 -34.57
CA SER A 119 1.72 8.47 -35.12
C SER A 119 1.08 9.71 -34.51
N ASP A 120 -0.09 9.59 -33.88
CA ASP A 120 -0.83 10.65 -33.19
C ASP A 120 -0.56 10.67 -31.67
N CYS A 121 0.50 9.99 -31.22
CA CYS A 121 0.91 9.91 -29.80
C CYS A 121 -0.07 9.18 -28.86
N HIS A 122 -1.07 8.48 -29.40
CA HIS A 122 -1.94 7.59 -28.61
C HIS A 122 -1.36 6.17 -28.50
N ALA A 123 -1.71 5.45 -27.44
CA ALA A 123 -1.34 4.05 -27.27
C ALA A 123 -1.91 3.19 -28.41
N GLU A 124 -1.08 2.31 -28.97
CA GLU A 124 -1.45 1.39 -30.05
C GLU A 124 -1.53 -0.05 -29.57
N ALA A 125 -0.47 -0.48 -28.87
CA ALA A 125 -0.31 -1.86 -28.44
C ALA A 125 0.63 -1.94 -27.24
N LEU A 126 0.56 -3.08 -26.54
CA LEU A 126 1.54 -3.50 -25.56
C LEU A 126 2.43 -4.55 -26.22
N GLU A 127 3.74 -4.39 -26.08
CA GLU A 127 4.69 -5.46 -26.34
C GLU A 127 4.96 -6.18 -25.02
N CYS A 128 4.59 -7.46 -24.97
CA CYS A 128 4.71 -8.31 -23.81
C CYS A 128 5.67 -9.47 -24.05
N TYR A 129 6.27 -9.97 -22.98
CA TYR A 129 7.17 -11.12 -22.96
C TYR A 129 6.70 -12.15 -21.93
N VAL A 130 6.80 -13.44 -22.28
CA VAL A 130 6.47 -14.55 -21.39
C VAL A 130 7.77 -15.15 -20.82
N PRO A 131 8.05 -15.03 -19.51
CA PRO A 131 9.36 -15.31 -18.90
C PRO A 131 10.00 -16.68 -19.10
N LEU A 132 9.24 -17.70 -19.48
CA LEU A 132 9.74 -19.07 -19.63
C LEU A 132 9.79 -19.55 -21.09
N SER A 133 8.92 -19.03 -21.95
CA SER A 133 8.92 -19.40 -23.37
C SER A 133 9.71 -18.43 -24.24
N SER A 134 10.13 -17.29 -23.69
CA SER A 134 10.69 -16.16 -24.46
C SER A 134 9.77 -15.68 -25.58
N GLN A 135 8.49 -16.05 -25.53
CA GLN A 135 7.51 -15.62 -26.51
C GLN A 135 7.22 -14.15 -26.32
N ARG A 136 7.25 -13.41 -27.43
CA ARG A 136 6.76 -12.03 -27.50
C ARG A 136 5.32 -12.03 -27.98
N ILE A 137 4.49 -11.23 -27.33
CA ILE A 137 3.07 -11.08 -27.63
C ILE A 137 2.81 -9.59 -27.84
N ARG A 138 2.18 -9.25 -28.95
CA ARG A 138 1.70 -7.89 -29.22
C ARG A 138 0.20 -7.84 -28.94
N ILE A 139 -0.22 -7.01 -28.00
CA ILE A 139 -1.63 -6.87 -27.60
C ILE A 139 -2.12 -5.48 -28.02
N PRO A 140 -2.98 -5.35 -29.05
CA PRO A 140 -3.57 -4.07 -29.43
C PRO A 140 -4.44 -3.50 -28.31
N VAL A 141 -4.34 -2.20 -28.06
CA VAL A 141 -5.09 -1.51 -27.00
C VAL A 141 -5.64 -0.18 -27.49
N LYS A 142 -6.70 0.31 -26.83
CA LYS A 142 -7.23 1.66 -27.05
C LYS A 142 -6.74 2.66 -25.99
N ALA A 143 -6.42 2.17 -24.80
CA ALA A 143 -5.95 2.94 -23.67
C ALA A 143 -5.09 2.04 -22.77
N VAL A 144 -4.20 2.65 -21.99
CA VAL A 144 -3.34 1.96 -21.03
C VAL A 144 -3.41 2.69 -19.70
N ILE A 145 -3.70 1.94 -18.63
CA ILE A 145 -3.62 2.41 -17.25
C ILE A 145 -2.48 1.64 -16.60
N VAL A 146 -1.44 2.35 -16.16
CA VAL A 146 -0.22 1.73 -15.61
C VAL A 146 -0.34 1.59 -14.09
N CYS A 147 -0.48 0.36 -13.61
CA CYS A 147 -0.63 0.04 -12.18
C CYS A 147 0.50 -0.89 -11.68
N ALA A 148 1.74 -0.68 -12.14
CA ALA A 148 2.83 -1.63 -11.96
C ALA A 148 3.68 -1.43 -10.69
N ASN A 149 3.22 -0.68 -9.68
CA ASN A 149 4.02 -0.14 -8.55
C ASN A 149 4.97 1.01 -8.92
N ALA A 150 5.52 1.71 -7.93
CA ALA A 150 6.34 2.91 -8.14
C ALA A 150 7.56 2.67 -9.06
N ILE A 151 8.25 1.54 -8.90
CA ILE A 151 9.47 1.23 -9.64
C ILE A 151 9.15 0.74 -11.05
N GLN A 152 8.30 -0.27 -11.19
CA GLN A 152 8.07 -0.87 -12.51
C GLN A 152 7.19 0.03 -13.40
N SER A 153 6.34 0.88 -12.82
CA SER A 153 5.62 1.89 -13.60
C SER A 153 6.61 2.87 -14.24
N ALA A 154 7.53 3.45 -13.46
CA ALA A 154 8.55 4.33 -14.00
C ALA A 154 9.46 3.62 -15.02
N ALA A 155 9.89 2.40 -14.74
CA ALA A 155 10.73 1.61 -15.65
C ALA A 155 10.03 1.32 -16.98
N LEU A 156 8.73 0.98 -16.96
CA LEU A 156 7.93 0.76 -18.16
C LEU A 156 7.82 2.05 -18.99
N MET A 157 7.50 3.17 -18.35
CA MET A 157 7.36 4.47 -19.02
C MET A 157 8.69 4.91 -19.67
N LEU A 158 9.81 4.78 -18.96
CA LEU A 158 11.16 5.13 -19.46
C LEU A 158 11.64 4.21 -20.60
N ARG A 159 11.29 2.92 -20.57
CA ARG A 159 11.66 1.96 -21.60
C ARG A 159 10.78 2.07 -22.85
N SER A 160 9.57 2.60 -22.72
CA SER A 160 8.62 2.81 -23.81
C SER A 160 9.03 4.03 -24.64
N LYS A 161 9.99 3.86 -25.55
CA LYS A 161 10.52 4.95 -26.38
C LYS A 161 9.93 4.91 -27.78
N SER A 162 9.70 6.09 -28.35
CA SER A 162 9.30 6.24 -29.75
C SER A 162 9.88 7.54 -30.33
N ARG A 163 9.67 7.80 -31.62
CA ARG A 163 10.02 9.10 -32.23
C ARG A 163 9.34 10.29 -31.53
N HIS A 164 8.18 10.05 -30.91
CA HIS A 164 7.37 11.06 -30.22
C HIS A 164 7.60 11.07 -28.71
N ALA A 165 8.34 10.10 -28.19
CA ALA A 165 8.71 9.96 -26.79
C ALA A 165 10.16 9.44 -26.69
N PRO A 166 11.17 10.21 -27.14
CA PRO A 166 12.54 9.73 -27.28
C PRO A 166 13.20 9.39 -25.93
N THR A 167 12.73 10.02 -24.85
CA THR A 167 13.20 9.83 -23.46
C THR A 167 12.25 8.96 -22.62
N GLY A 168 11.25 8.33 -23.25
CA GLY A 168 10.20 7.55 -22.59
C GLY A 168 8.86 8.29 -22.55
N ILE A 169 7.75 7.55 -22.47
CA ILE A 169 6.40 8.14 -22.42
C ILE A 169 6.26 9.03 -21.18
N GLY A 170 5.78 10.25 -21.38
CA GLY A 170 5.51 11.20 -20.28
C GLY A 170 6.77 11.79 -19.64
N ASN A 171 7.96 11.54 -20.19
CA ASN A 171 9.24 11.99 -19.61
C ASN A 171 9.80 13.26 -20.26
N ASP A 172 8.93 14.17 -20.72
CA ASP A 172 9.33 15.44 -21.34
C ASP A 172 9.97 16.41 -20.32
N SER A 173 9.62 16.27 -19.03
CA SER A 173 10.17 17.05 -17.91
C SER A 173 11.33 16.35 -17.18
N ASP A 174 11.77 15.19 -17.67
CA ASP A 174 12.79 14.35 -17.02
C ASP A 174 12.44 13.95 -15.57
N LEU A 175 11.15 13.94 -15.20
CA LEU A 175 10.69 13.58 -13.85
C LEU A 175 10.38 12.09 -13.68
N VAL A 176 10.16 11.34 -14.76
CA VAL A 176 9.77 9.93 -14.65
C VAL A 176 10.95 9.13 -14.07
N GLY A 177 10.70 8.44 -12.95
CA GLY A 177 11.74 7.69 -12.22
C GLY A 177 12.59 8.54 -11.28
N ARG A 178 12.37 9.85 -11.21
CA ARG A 178 12.95 10.73 -10.18
C ARG A 178 12.01 10.85 -8.97
N GLY A 179 12.54 11.39 -7.87
CA GLY A 179 11.77 11.60 -6.64
C GLY A 179 11.39 10.30 -5.93
N LEU A 180 12.17 9.23 -6.11
CA LEU A 180 11.95 7.96 -5.41
C LEU A 180 12.16 8.17 -3.91
N SER A 181 11.05 8.16 -3.17
CA SER A 181 11.01 8.30 -1.72
C SER A 181 10.77 6.96 -1.06
N PHE A 182 11.46 6.72 0.05
CA PHE A 182 11.30 5.54 0.87
C PHE A 182 10.82 5.93 2.27
N LYS A 183 10.00 5.07 2.87
CA LYS A 183 9.78 5.13 4.32
C LYS A 183 11.05 4.67 5.04
N ILE A 184 11.87 5.62 5.46
CA ILE A 184 13.05 5.34 6.29
C ILE A 184 12.55 4.80 7.64
N SER A 185 12.96 3.59 7.99
CA SER A 185 12.53 2.90 9.21
C SER A 185 13.73 2.65 10.11
N GLY A 186 13.64 3.06 11.36
CA GLY A 186 14.59 2.71 12.42
C GLY A 186 13.95 1.69 13.36
N TYR A 187 14.73 0.71 13.82
CA TYR A 187 14.30 -0.27 14.80
C TYR A 187 15.10 -0.08 16.09
N SER A 188 14.39 0.03 17.21
CA SER A 188 14.99 -0.01 18.55
C SER A 188 14.46 -1.23 19.28
N VAL A 189 15.36 -1.95 19.95
CA VAL A 189 15.03 -3.17 20.71
C VAL A 189 15.45 -2.94 22.15
N GLY A 190 14.53 -3.21 23.08
CA GLY A 190 14.77 -3.19 24.51
C GLY A 190 14.54 -4.56 25.14
N TYR A 191 15.14 -4.79 26.31
CA TYR A 191 14.99 -6.01 27.08
C TYR A 191 14.32 -5.72 28.42
N VAL A 192 13.35 -6.55 28.80
CA VAL A 192 12.70 -6.48 30.12
C VAL A 192 13.38 -7.49 31.05
N LYS A 193 13.78 -7.03 32.24
CA LYS A 193 14.54 -7.86 33.21
C LYS A 193 13.80 -9.11 33.70
N ASN A 194 12.47 -9.10 33.67
CA ASN A 194 11.64 -10.25 34.02
C ASN A 194 10.84 -10.75 32.79
N PRO A 195 11.37 -11.72 32.02
CA PRO A 195 10.74 -12.21 30.79
C PRO A 195 9.40 -12.91 31.02
N ALA A 196 9.17 -13.47 32.23
CA ALA A 196 7.90 -14.12 32.56
C ALA A 196 6.72 -13.12 32.56
N ALA A 197 7.00 -11.82 32.65
CA ALA A 197 6.01 -10.76 32.51
C ALA A 197 5.73 -10.37 31.04
N LEU A 198 6.48 -10.90 30.06
CA LEU A 198 6.28 -10.58 28.66
C LEU A 198 5.23 -11.52 28.04
N PRO A 199 4.09 -10.98 27.59
CA PRO A 199 3.07 -11.78 26.92
C PRO A 199 3.63 -12.33 25.61
N ALA A 200 3.28 -13.58 25.29
CA ALA A 200 3.52 -14.15 23.97
C ALA A 200 2.89 -13.26 22.88
N HIS A 201 3.53 -13.23 21.71
CA HIS A 201 3.02 -12.44 20.60
C HIS A 201 1.83 -13.17 19.96
N TRP A 202 0.65 -12.59 20.11
CA TRP A 202 -0.59 -13.03 19.47
C TRP A 202 -1.16 -11.88 18.65
N GLY A 203 -1.61 -12.19 17.43
CA GLY A 203 -2.22 -11.21 16.53
C GLY A 203 -1.23 -10.31 15.76
N PRO A 204 -1.67 -9.13 15.32
CA PRO A 204 -0.89 -8.19 14.54
C PRO A 204 0.34 -7.65 15.29
N HIS A 205 1.43 -7.40 14.55
CA HIS A 205 2.69 -6.91 15.11
C HIS A 205 2.63 -5.50 15.67
N ALA A 206 1.75 -4.65 15.15
CA ALA A 206 1.54 -3.29 15.62
C ALA A 206 0.06 -3.08 15.91
N THR A 207 -0.25 -2.68 17.14
CA THR A 207 -1.62 -2.34 17.57
C THR A 207 -1.68 -0.98 18.27
N VAL A 208 -0.52 -0.39 18.57
CA VAL A 208 -0.37 0.93 19.20
C VAL A 208 0.73 1.71 18.46
N TYR A 209 0.53 3.02 18.30
CA TYR A 209 1.50 3.95 17.75
C TYR A 209 1.45 5.29 18.47
N THR A 210 2.37 6.20 18.16
CA THR A 210 2.30 7.61 18.50
C THR A 210 2.76 8.42 17.29
N ASP A 211 2.19 9.61 17.13
CA ASP A 211 2.53 10.61 16.13
C ASP A 211 2.99 11.93 16.79
N ASP A 212 3.24 11.94 18.10
CA ASP A 212 3.68 13.13 18.86
C ASP A 212 4.99 13.74 18.33
N PHE A 213 5.79 12.94 17.62
CA PHE A 213 7.08 13.36 17.03
C PHE A 213 7.00 13.65 15.52
N TYR A 214 5.81 13.57 14.91
CA TYR A 214 5.67 13.67 13.46
C TYR A 214 6.04 15.07 12.92
N GLU A 215 5.86 16.11 13.75
CA GLU A 215 6.24 17.50 13.45
C GLU A 215 7.48 17.97 14.24
N HIS A 216 8.26 17.04 14.81
CA HIS A 216 9.36 17.41 15.69
C HIS A 216 10.41 18.24 14.92
N PRO A 217 10.89 19.41 15.44
CA PRO A 217 11.79 20.31 14.71
C PRO A 217 13.11 19.70 14.25
N GLY A 218 13.55 18.63 14.93
CA GLY A 218 14.74 17.85 14.56
C GLY A 218 14.52 16.83 13.44
N VAL A 219 13.28 16.67 12.94
CA VAL A 219 12.97 15.83 11.79
C VAL A 219 13.07 16.70 10.53
N PRO A 220 13.98 16.40 9.59
CA PRO A 220 14.30 17.27 8.45
C PRO A 220 13.13 17.43 7.48
N CYS A 221 12.20 16.46 7.48
CA CYS A 221 11.00 16.46 6.70
C CYS A 221 9.84 16.79 7.66
N ARG A 222 9.16 17.93 7.47
CA ARG A 222 7.86 18.16 8.12
C ARG A 222 6.84 17.12 7.60
N PHE A 223 5.57 17.24 7.98
CA PHE A 223 4.49 16.33 7.55
C PHE A 223 4.66 15.85 6.08
N GLY A 224 4.77 14.53 5.87
CA GLY A 224 4.72 13.93 4.54
C GLY A 224 6.04 13.49 3.91
N GLY A 225 7.20 13.81 4.50
CA GLY A 225 8.51 13.44 3.94
C GLY A 225 9.12 14.52 3.05
#